data_AF-A0A967NT60-F1
#
_entry.id   AF-A0A967NT60-F1
#
_cell.length_a   1.000
_cell.length_b   1.000
_cell.length_c   1.000
_cell.angle_alpha   90.00
_cell.angle_beta   90.00
_cell.angle_gamma   90.00
#
_symmetry.space_group_name_H-M   'P 1'
#
loop_
_entity.id
_entity.type
_entity.pdbx_description
1 polymer ?
#
loop_
_entity_poly.entity_id
_entity_poly.type
_entity_poly.pdbx_seq_one_letter_code
_entity_poly.pdbx_strand_id
1 'polypeptide(L)' 'DGWAIIAVITINTGIGFFTELRAVRSMEALFKLGKVSTRVRRAGKIIKIDAEELVPGDLVIIEGGDIITADLRIIQQSKL' A
#
# COMPACT_ATOMS: atom_id res chain seq x y z
N ASP A 1 -9.09 -49.09 -2.54
CA ASP A 1 -10.14 -48.09 -2.79
C ASP A 1 -9.86 -46.71 -2.19
N GLY A 2 -9.43 -46.58 -0.93
CA GLY A 2 -9.17 -45.27 -0.31
C GLY A 2 -8.01 -44.44 -0.88
N TRP A 3 -7.02 -45.08 -1.52
CA TRP A 3 -5.84 -44.40 -2.08
C TRP A 3 -6.18 -43.39 -3.19
N ALA A 4 -7.21 -43.67 -3.99
CA ALA A 4 -7.65 -42.75 -5.05
C ALA A 4 -8.21 -41.44 -4.46
N ILE A 5 -8.95 -41.52 -3.35
CA ILE A 5 -9.51 -40.35 -2.66
C ILE A 5 -8.39 -39.50 -2.08
N ILE A 6 -7.41 -40.13 -1.41
CA ILE A 6 -6.25 -39.43 -0.84
C ILE A 6 -5.45 -38.72 -1.94
N ALA A 7 -5.25 -39.36 -3.09
CA ALA A 7 -4.55 -38.76 -4.22
C ALA A 7 -5.27 -37.50 -4.74
N VAL A 8 -6.60 -37.59 -4.94
CA VAL A 8 -7.40 -36.45 -5.42
C VAL A 8 -7.41 -35.30 -4.41
N ILE A 9 -7.57 -35.59 -3.11
CA ILE A 9 -7.52 -34.57 -2.06
C ILE A 9 -6.15 -33.87 -2.07
N THR A 10 -5.06 -34.63 -2.12
CA THR A 10 -3.70 -34.07 -2.12
C THR A 10 -3.48 -33.14 -3.32
N ILE A 11 -3.92 -33.55 -4.51
CA ILE A 11 -3.81 -32.75 -5.73
C ILE A 11 -4.64 -31.47 -5.60
N ASN A 12 -5.92 -31.58 -5.21
CA ASN A 12 -6.80 -30.42 -5.10
C ASN A 12 -6.33 -29.43 -4.04
N THR A 13 -5.87 -29.92 -2.87
CA THR A 13 -5.31 -29.08 -1.82
C THR A 13 -4.02 -28.40 -2.29
N GLY A 14 -3.13 -29.14 -2.98
CA GLY A 14 -1.92 -28.56 -3.54
C GLY A 14 -2.21 -27.44 -4.55
N ILE A 15 -3.08 -27.71 -5.52
CA ILE A 15 -3.50 -26.73 -6.53
C ILE A 15 -4.17 -25.52 -5.86
N GLY A 16 -5.08 -25.76 -4.92
CA GLY A 16 -5.78 -24.72 -4.17
C GLY A 16 -4.81 -23.81 -3.42
N PHE A 17 -3.89 -24.41 -2.66
CA PHE A 17 -2.86 -23.69 -1.91
C PHE A 17 -1.95 -22.84 -2.83
N PHE A 18 -1.47 -23.41 -3.93
CA PHE A 18 -0.64 -22.65 -4.89
C PHE A 18 -1.42 -21.51 -5.57
N THR A 19 -2.70 -21.73 -5.85
CA THR A 19 -3.56 -20.70 -6.47
C THR A 19 -3.82 -19.56 -5.49
N GLU A 20 -4.13 -19.88 -4.23
CA GLU A 20 -4.32 -18.90 -3.17
C GLU A 20 -3.05 -18.08 -2.92
N LEU A 21 -1.89 -18.74 -2.82
CA LEU A 21 -0.61 -18.05 -2.65
C LEU A 21 -0.29 -17.10 -3.82
N ARG A 22 -0.60 -17.50 -5.06
CA ARG A 22 -0.45 -16.65 -6.25
C ARG A 22 -1.42 -15.46 -6.23
N ALA A 23 -2.65 -15.67 -5.78
CA ALA A 23 -3.64 -14.62 -5.65
C ALA A 23 -3.20 -13.55 -4.64
N VAL A 24 -2.74 -13.98 -3.45
CA VAL A 24 -2.23 -13.06 -2.41
C VAL A 24 -1.06 -12.22 -2.94
N ARG A 25 -0.08 -12.85 -3.60
CA ARG A 25 1.07 -12.13 -4.18
C ARG A 25 0.66 -11.13 -5.26
N SER A 26 -0.32 -11.49 -6.09
CA SER A 26 -0.85 -10.59 -7.12
C SER A 26 -1.51 -9.36 -6.49
N MET A 27 -2.27 -9.56 -5.41
CA MET A 27 -2.86 -8.46 -4.65
C MET A 27 -1.80 -7.56 -4.00
N GLU A 28 -0.77 -8.12 -3.37
CA GLU A 28 0.34 -7.34 -2.81
C GLU A 28 1.06 -6.49 -3.88
N ALA A 29 1.25 -7.03 -5.08
CA ALA A 29 1.85 -6.29 -6.19
C ALA A 29 0.96 -5.13 -6.64
N LEU A 30 -0.36 -5.33 -6.71
CA LEU A 30 -1.31 -4.26 -7.00
C LEU A 30 -1.30 -3.16 -5.95
N PHE A 31 -1.23 -3.51 -4.66
CA PHE A 31 -1.07 -2.53 -3.57
C PHE A 31 0.20 -1.70 -3.73
N LYS A 32 1.33 -2.32 -4.10
CA LYS A 32 2.60 -1.62 -4.32
C LYS A 32 2.57 -0.63 -5.49
N LEU A 33 1.74 -0.87 -6.52
CA LEU A 33 1.57 0.05 -7.65
C LEU A 33 0.76 1.30 -7.28
N GLY A 34 -0.05 1.23 -6.22
CA GLY A 34 -0.89 2.34 -5.74
C GLY A 34 -0.21 3.29 -4.76
N LYS A 35 1.12 3.17 -4.55
CA LYS A 35 1.85 4.01 -3.59
C LYS A 35 1.82 5.48 -4.03
N VAL A 36 0.99 6.25 -3.33
CA VAL A 36 0.96 7.72 -3.44
C VAL A 36 2.12 8.27 -2.62
N SER A 37 2.83 9.25 -3.16
CA SER A 37 3.95 9.89 -2.47
C SER A 37 3.55 11.28 -2.00
N THR A 38 4.02 11.65 -0.81
CA THR A 38 3.69 12.91 -0.12
C THR A 38 4.94 13.75 0.07
N ARG A 39 4.82 15.07 -0.09
CA ARG A 39 5.89 16.02 0.24
C ARG A 39 5.77 16.44 1.69
N VAL A 40 6.83 16.22 2.47
CA VAL A 40 6.89 16.61 3.88
C VAL A 40 8.15 17.43 4.18
N ARG A 41 8.08 18.25 5.21
CA ARG A 41 9.23 18.98 5.75
C ARG A 41 9.75 18.30 7.02
N ARG A 42 10.86 17.58 6.92
CA ARG A 42 11.57 16.95 8.05
C ARG A 42 12.99 17.51 8.15
N ALA A 43 13.47 17.79 9.36
CA ALA A 43 14.79 18.40 9.61
C ALA A 43 15.08 19.65 8.75
N GLY A 44 14.06 20.49 8.52
CA GLY A 44 14.16 21.72 7.72
C GLY A 44 14.23 21.51 6.20
N LYS A 45 14.24 20.27 5.70
CA LYS A 45 14.28 19.96 4.26
C LYS A 45 12.96 19.41 3.77
N ILE A 46 12.60 19.76 2.53
CA ILE A 46 11.44 19.18 1.85
C ILE A 46 11.89 17.87 1.20
N ILE A 47 11.25 16.76 1.57
CA ILE A 47 11.52 15.43 1.05
C ILE A 47 10.22 14.78 0.58
N LYS A 48 10.31 13.87 -0.38
CA LYS A 48 9.19 13.05 -0.82
C LYS A 48 9.28 11.70 -0.11
N ILE A 49 8.20 11.29 0.55
CA ILE A 49 8.08 10.00 1.22
C ILE A 49 6.86 9.25 0.67
N ASP A 50 6.81 7.94 0.85
CA ASP A 50 5.56 7.19 0.61
C ASP A 50 4.50 7.67 1.61
N ALA A 51 3.25 7.80 1.19
CA ALA A 51 2.15 8.21 2.07
C ALA A 51 1.99 7.26 3.27
N GLU A 52 2.35 5.98 3.11
CA GLU A 52 2.38 4.96 4.17
C GLU A 52 3.41 5.26 5.28
N GLU A 53 4.43 6.07 4.99
CA GLU A 53 5.48 6.46 5.95
C GLU A 53 5.17 7.79 6.67
N LEU A 54 4.00 8.38 6.41
CA LEU A 54 3.55 9.59 7.06
C LEU A 54 3.16 9.31 8.51
N VAL A 55 3.59 10.17 9.43
CA VAL A 55 3.29 10.03 10.87
C VAL A 55 2.72 11.32 11.46
N PRO A 56 1.95 11.24 12.57
CA PRO A 56 1.50 12.44 13.28
C PRO A 56 2.67 13.33 13.68
N GLY A 57 2.59 14.61 13.32
CA GLY A 57 3.66 15.60 13.53
C GLY A 57 4.42 15.99 12.26
N ASP A 58 4.23 15.26 11.16
CA ASP A 58 4.77 15.67 9.87
C ASP A 58 4.14 16.96 9.35
N LEU A 59 4.98 17.83 8.79
CA LEU A 59 4.57 19.03 8.08
C LEU A 59 4.40 18.72 6.59
N VAL A 60 3.18 18.43 6.18
CA VAL A 60 2.84 18.15 4.78
C VAL A 60 2.75 19.44 3.98
N ILE A 61 3.30 19.42 2.76
CA ILE A 61 3.23 20.52 1.80
C ILE A 61 2.35 20.08 0.63
N ILE A 62 1.31 20.87 0.35
CA ILE A 62 0.27 20.57 -0.63
C ILE A 62 0.18 21.72 -1.61
N GLU A 63 0.11 21.42 -2.90
CA GLU A 63 -0.11 22.38 -3.98
C GLU A 63 -1.45 22.08 -4.71
N GLY A 64 -1.91 23.03 -5.52
CA GLY A 64 -3.12 22.84 -6.32
C GLY A 64 -2.96 21.66 -7.28
N GLY A 65 -3.85 20.68 -7.17
CA GLY A 65 -3.83 19.45 -7.96
C GLY A 65 -3.22 18.23 -7.25
N ASP A 66 -2.65 18.41 -6.06
CA ASP A 66 -2.19 17.29 -5.24
C ASP A 66 -3.36 16.50 -4.65
N ILE A 67 -3.13 15.20 -4.47
CA ILE A 67 -4.02 14.33 -3.70
C ILE A 67 -3.73 14.52 -2.21
N ILE A 68 -4.78 14.65 -1.40
CA ILE A 68 -4.67 14.69 0.06
C ILE A 68 -4.45 13.25 0.56
N THR A 69 -3.26 12.98 1.12
CA THR A 69 -2.81 11.61 1.46
C THR A 69 -3.14 11.17 2.88
N ALA A 70 -3.57 12.08 3.75
CA ALA A 70 -4.03 11.79 5.10
C ALA A 70 -4.98 12.90 5.60
N ASP A 71 -5.58 12.70 6.76
CA ASP A 71 -6.32 13.75 7.45
C ASP A 71 -5.32 14.79 8.00
N LEU A 72 -5.40 16.01 7.47
CA LEU A 72 -4.46 17.08 7.79
C LEU A 72 -5.14 18.24 8.49
N ARG A 73 -4.43 18.84 9.44
CA ARG A 73 -4.79 20.13 10.02
C ARG A 73 -4.04 21.22 9.27
N ILE A 74 -4.78 22.13 8.64
CA ILE A 74 -4.20 23.29 7.97
C ILE A 74 -3.62 24.23 9.03
N ILE A 75 -2.32 24.51 8.92
CA ILE A 75 -1.61 25.45 9.81
C ILE A 75 -1.21 26.74 9.10
N GLN A 76 -1.10 26.70 7.76
CA GLN A 76 -0.72 27.82 6.92
C GLN A 76 -1.36 27.63 5.54
N GLN A 77 -1.87 28.71 4.96
CA GLN A 77 -2.41 28.74 3.61
C GLN A 77 -1.87 29.98 2.91
N SER A 78 -1.46 29.82 1.65
CA SER A 78 -1.11 30.92 0.77
C SER A 78 -1.95 30.82 -0.49
N LYS A 79 -2.41 31.96 -0.98
CA LYS A 79 -3.11 32.09 -2.26
C LYS A 79 -2.16 32.86 -3.17
N LEU A 80 -1.32 32.12 -3.89
CA LEU A 80 -0.51 32.66 -4.99
C LEU A 80 -1.25 32.37 -6.30
#